data_AF-A0A9P5UAP1-F1
#
_entry.id   AF-A0A9P5UAP1-F1
#
_cell.length_a   1.000
_cell.length_b   1.000
_cell.length_c   1.000
_cell.angle_alpha   90.00
_cell.angle_beta   90.00
_cell.angle_gamma   90.00
#
_symmetry.space_group_name_H-M   'P 1'
#
loop_
_entity.id
_entity.type
_entity.pdbx_description
1 polymer ?
#
loop_
_entity_poly.entity_id
_entity_poly.type
_entity_poly.pdbx_seq_one_letter_code
_entity_poly.pdbx_strand_id
1 'polypeptide(L)'
;MNTNPYKEETSAAAVATTLDISTKTPIEKIVLTAKDHGKTSFPSVTTGIENACISLELALANSPKGSITVDQDVIDRVRHDAAGSSIAGWDTLSSLAPIIRLPSGMIKDVVVCRDVYKHIRQGVEHDVIRPVDGLEMLITRNPNADSLSEIGPKTSTGGKAWMYNPEYMDLYRRGWGNIGFGPMGPLITYGILFGTVIANPEDIVNVDSVNLLGSVDYDLDRDEGHHGGFLYAMAVADRYGKEIGTKMQGTIFAALINYDIQVFVRPIQEKWVEGNGGASNLGPADISPEDWVALTIGDCAILCPAAYQDSSLYERSRAGLFIGTVISNSHDFLFDRACSNRMSAVMYASAAGVAQYSVHCAFSTSAMDALIQRVGRDGTVIYGDVAGVATAAWAPFNTRYRSWQRLVKYTRLLSRSSSPEAAKLLASSRRDVVLSGFDVNDISGSWARAMAVGAENLVRDRITTSYMPAPTTELLDIPGMVPPDLCSSCTLLFSAAITTVDGFCTIDGLSDAVVSSRSVALAAGIRRACLAACEKEFCDACASRVGIWADYASYLVLTALMTSAYKLTPAEWVTECYTVGAVTVSPVSIMTILSRFDLMCGLKLGEDDSMGIRDVIDF
;
A
#
# COMPACT_ATOMS: atom_id res chain seq x y z
N MET A 1 3.37 55.70 17.45
CA MET A 1 1.99 55.53 17.98
C MET A 1 1.55 54.15 17.49
N ASN A 2 1.74 53.04 18.21
CA ASN A 2 1.07 52.58 19.45
C ASN A 2 -0.41 53.00 19.48
N THR A 3 -1.38 52.09 19.52
CA THR A 3 -1.51 50.98 20.50
C THR A 3 -2.39 49.80 20.01
N ASN A 4 -1.99 48.58 20.39
CA ASN A 4 -2.89 47.46 20.69
C ASN A 4 -3.11 47.45 22.23
N PRO A 5 -4.20 46.90 22.81
CA PRO A 5 -4.10 45.54 23.37
C PRO A 5 -5.40 44.69 23.49
N TYR A 6 -5.18 43.39 23.74
CA TYR A 6 -6.06 42.29 24.17
C TYR A 6 -6.95 42.51 25.43
N LYS A 7 -8.10 41.80 25.51
CA LYS A 7 -8.50 40.76 26.54
C LYS A 7 -10.01 40.44 26.50
N GLU A 8 -10.41 39.16 26.32
CA GLU A 8 -10.88 38.16 27.32
C GLU A 8 -12.18 38.50 28.08
N GLU A 9 -13.24 37.68 27.92
CA GLU A 9 -13.84 36.89 29.02
C GLU A 9 -14.95 35.90 28.56
N THR A 10 -14.96 34.77 29.26
CA THR A 10 -15.77 33.55 29.21
C THR A 10 -17.25 33.70 29.55
N SER A 11 -18.10 32.76 29.06
CA SER A 11 -19.06 32.09 29.96
C SER A 11 -19.50 30.74 29.40
N ALA A 12 -19.24 29.70 30.20
CA ALA A 12 -19.79 28.36 30.07
C ALA A 12 -21.19 28.34 30.68
N ALA A 13 -22.19 27.87 29.93
CA ALA A 13 -23.49 27.51 30.45
C ALA A 13 -23.75 26.03 30.18
N ALA A 14 -23.82 25.28 31.27
CA ALA A 14 -24.04 23.85 31.34
C ALA A 14 -25.40 23.44 30.73
N VAL A 15 -25.38 22.41 29.88
CA VAL A 15 -26.51 21.50 29.73
C VAL A 15 -26.00 20.13 30.18
N ALA A 16 -26.23 19.87 31.46
CA ALA A 16 -26.10 18.54 32.03
C ALA A 16 -27.27 17.69 31.51
N THR A 17 -27.03 16.88 30.48
CA THR A 17 -27.91 15.78 30.13
C THR A 17 -27.48 14.57 30.97
N THR A 18 -28.33 14.20 31.91
CA THR A 18 -28.26 12.96 32.69
C THR A 18 -28.29 11.78 31.73
N LEU A 19 -27.11 11.27 31.37
CA LEU A 19 -26.94 10.06 30.56
C LEU A 19 -26.97 8.83 31.48
N ASP A 20 -28.00 8.02 31.26
CA ASP A 20 -28.22 6.71 31.84
C ASP A 20 -27.01 5.79 31.64
N ILE A 21 -26.51 5.19 32.73
CA ILE A 21 -25.19 4.53 32.84
C ILE A 21 -25.21 3.11 32.21
N SER A 22 -26.29 2.71 31.56
CA SER A 22 -26.50 1.32 31.09
C SER A 22 -26.02 1.01 29.67
N THR A 23 -25.50 1.99 28.89
CA THR A 23 -25.12 1.80 27.47
C THR A 23 -23.74 2.34 27.08
N LYS A 24 -22.74 2.26 27.96
CA LYS A 24 -21.36 2.64 27.61
C LYS A 24 -20.75 1.68 26.60
N THR A 25 -20.33 2.19 25.44
CA THR A 25 -19.54 1.45 24.44
C THR A 25 -18.18 1.05 25.04
N PRO A 26 -17.51 0.00 24.52
CA PRO A 26 -16.18 -0.43 24.96
C PRO A 26 -15.15 0.73 24.99
N ILE A 27 -15.32 1.71 24.09
CA ILE A 27 -14.51 2.93 23.95
C ILE A 27 -14.52 3.76 25.23
N GLU A 28 -15.69 4.02 25.83
CA GLU A 28 -15.78 4.84 27.03
C GLU A 28 -15.17 4.15 28.25
N LYS A 29 -15.29 2.83 28.36
CA LYS A 29 -14.63 2.06 29.43
C LYS A 29 -13.11 2.09 29.29
N ILE A 30 -12.57 1.95 28.08
CA ILE A 30 -11.11 1.95 27.87
C ILE A 30 -10.52 3.36 28.01
N VAL A 31 -11.19 4.39 27.47
CA VAL A 31 -10.76 5.80 27.61
C VAL A 31 -10.83 6.27 29.07
N LEU A 32 -11.82 5.81 29.85
CA LEU A 32 -11.87 6.07 31.29
C LEU A 32 -10.79 5.32 32.07
N THR A 33 -10.47 4.07 31.68
CA THR A 33 -9.37 3.31 32.31
C THR A 33 -8.00 3.92 32.00
N ALA A 34 -7.80 4.44 30.79
CA ALA A 34 -6.60 5.17 30.40
C ALA A 34 -6.47 6.53 31.13
N LYS A 35 -7.59 7.20 31.43
CA LYS A 35 -7.60 8.43 32.24
C LYS A 35 -7.38 8.18 33.74
N ASP A 36 -7.87 7.06 34.28
CA ASP A 36 -7.68 6.70 35.70
C ASP A 36 -6.26 6.20 36.03
N HIS A 37 -5.43 5.93 35.02
CA HIS A 37 -3.98 5.74 35.17
C HIS A 37 -3.19 7.06 35.11
N GLY A 38 -3.88 8.19 35.32
CA GLY A 38 -3.32 9.54 35.34
C GLY A 38 -2.24 9.76 36.41
N LYS A 39 -1.00 9.37 36.09
CA LYS A 39 0.27 9.95 36.57
C LYS A 39 1.42 9.64 35.60
N THR A 40 1.22 9.85 34.31
CA THR A 40 2.33 10.12 33.41
C THR A 40 1.87 11.20 32.43
N SER A 41 2.44 12.39 32.56
CA SER A 41 2.83 13.11 31.35
C SER A 41 3.54 12.07 30.48
N PHE A 42 3.03 11.74 29.29
CA PHE A 42 3.82 10.97 28.34
C PHE A 42 5.16 11.72 28.22
N PRO A 43 6.28 11.11 28.65
CA PRO A 43 7.58 11.71 28.39
C PRO A 43 7.72 11.83 26.88
N SER A 44 8.59 12.72 26.42
CA SER A 44 9.11 12.73 25.05
C SER A 44 9.07 11.33 24.41
N VAL A 45 8.29 11.17 23.34
CA VAL A 45 8.01 9.94 22.56
C VAL A 45 8.88 8.74 22.97
N THR A 46 8.33 7.81 23.75
CA THR A 46 9.00 6.53 24.04
C THR A 46 9.04 5.68 22.78
N THR A 47 10.22 5.17 22.41
CA THR A 47 10.40 4.25 21.27
C THR A 47 9.57 2.97 21.45
N GLY A 48 9.26 2.29 20.35
CA GLY A 48 8.59 0.99 20.34
C GLY A 48 9.28 -0.04 21.23
N ILE A 49 10.61 -0.14 21.15
CA ILE A 49 11.41 -1.05 22.00
C ILE A 49 11.30 -0.73 23.49
N GLU A 50 11.21 0.54 23.87
CA GLU A 50 11.06 0.91 25.28
C GLU A 50 9.67 0.49 25.80
N ASN A 51 8.62 0.69 24.99
CA ASN A 51 7.28 0.22 25.33
C ASN A 51 7.22 -1.32 25.46
N ALA A 52 8.00 -2.04 24.64
CA ALA A 52 8.14 -3.49 24.76
C ALA A 52 8.85 -3.90 26.05
N CYS A 53 9.94 -3.23 26.42
CA CYS A 53 10.67 -3.48 27.67
C CYS A 53 9.76 -3.26 28.89
N ILE A 54 9.05 -2.13 28.95
CA ILE A 54 8.10 -1.83 30.03
C ILE A 54 7.02 -2.93 30.13
N SER A 55 6.49 -3.37 28.99
CA SER A 55 5.47 -4.43 28.95
C SER A 55 6.01 -5.75 29.50
N LEU A 56 7.25 -6.11 29.19
CA LEU A 56 7.91 -7.32 29.70
C LEU A 56 8.22 -7.24 31.19
N GLU A 57 8.66 -6.10 31.71
CA GLU A 57 8.87 -5.88 33.15
C GLU A 57 7.57 -6.02 33.94
N LEU A 58 6.48 -5.46 33.42
CA LEU A 58 5.16 -5.60 34.02
C LEU A 58 4.67 -7.04 33.97
N ALA A 59 4.93 -7.77 32.89
CA ALA A 59 4.64 -9.21 32.84
C ALA A 59 5.44 -9.98 33.89
N LEU A 60 6.72 -9.66 34.06
CA LEU A 60 7.58 -10.27 35.08
C LEU A 60 7.10 -10.01 36.50
N ALA A 61 6.74 -8.77 36.81
CA ALA A 61 6.25 -8.38 38.13
C ALA A 61 4.95 -9.10 38.52
N ASN A 62 4.10 -9.40 37.54
CA ASN A 62 2.81 -10.05 37.75
C ASN A 62 2.87 -11.59 37.67
N SER A 63 4.05 -12.15 37.39
CA SER A 63 4.21 -13.56 37.12
C SER A 63 4.65 -14.35 38.36
N PRO A 64 4.13 -15.58 38.56
CA PRO A 64 4.70 -16.51 39.53
C PRO A 64 6.21 -16.68 39.30
N LYS A 65 7.01 -16.53 40.37
CA LYS A 65 8.47 -16.68 40.32
C LYS A 65 8.86 -17.96 39.57
N GLY A 66 9.63 -17.80 38.49
CA GLY A 66 10.15 -18.90 37.67
C GLY A 66 9.25 -19.38 36.53
N SER A 67 8.14 -18.71 36.23
CA SER A 67 7.23 -19.11 35.14
C SER A 67 7.42 -18.36 33.81
N ILE A 68 8.25 -17.31 33.79
CA ILE A 68 8.65 -16.59 32.57
C ILE A 68 10.15 -16.77 32.35
N THR A 69 10.54 -17.01 31.09
CA THR A 69 11.94 -17.18 30.65
C THR A 69 12.66 -15.89 30.30
N VAL A 70 11.94 -14.80 30.06
CA VAL A 70 12.50 -13.44 30.03
C VAL A 70 12.75 -13.02 31.48
N ASP A 71 13.91 -12.50 31.83
CA ASP A 71 14.20 -11.96 33.16
C ASP A 71 14.70 -10.51 33.08
N GLN A 72 14.93 -9.90 34.23
CA GLN A 72 15.39 -8.51 34.30
C GLN A 72 16.76 -8.33 33.62
N ASP A 73 17.65 -9.32 33.68
CA ASP A 73 18.98 -9.24 33.07
C ASP A 73 18.86 -9.17 31.53
N VAL A 74 17.92 -9.93 30.94
CA VAL A 74 17.60 -9.83 29.50
C VAL A 74 17.08 -8.44 29.15
N ILE A 75 16.15 -7.89 29.94
CA ILE A 75 15.57 -6.57 29.68
C ILE A 75 16.62 -5.46 29.81
N ASP A 76 17.46 -5.52 30.85
CA ASP A 76 18.55 -4.57 31.07
C ASP A 76 19.56 -4.62 29.92
N ARG A 77 19.83 -5.83 29.38
CA ARG A 77 20.67 -5.99 28.20
C ARG A 77 20.04 -5.39 26.95
N VAL A 78 18.75 -5.64 26.72
CA VAL A 78 18.00 -5.05 25.61
C VAL A 78 18.04 -3.53 25.66
N ARG A 79 17.84 -2.92 26.84
CA ARG A 79 17.94 -1.47 27.02
C ARG A 79 19.36 -0.94 26.77
N HIS A 80 20.37 -1.66 27.24
CA HIS A 80 21.76 -1.32 26.97
C HIS A 80 22.05 -1.25 25.46
N ASP A 81 21.62 -2.28 24.72
CA ASP A 81 21.83 -2.35 23.27
C ASP A 81 20.92 -1.34 22.52
N ALA A 82 19.69 -1.11 23.02
CA ALA A 82 18.76 -0.11 22.50
C ALA A 82 19.26 1.34 22.63
N ALA A 83 20.13 1.62 23.61
CA ALA A 83 20.75 2.94 23.77
C ALA A 83 21.60 3.35 22.55
N GLY A 84 22.10 2.38 21.78
CA GLY A 84 22.79 2.62 20.51
C GLY A 84 21.84 2.71 19.30
N SER A 85 20.79 1.89 19.28
CA SER A 85 19.74 1.88 18.25
C SER A 85 18.58 1.00 18.68
N SER A 86 17.33 1.48 18.54
CA SER A 86 16.13 0.69 18.86
C SER A 86 16.12 -0.70 18.20
N ILE A 87 16.52 -0.76 16.93
CA ILE A 87 16.63 -2.02 16.17
C ILE A 87 17.69 -2.98 16.74
N ALA A 88 18.78 -2.48 17.32
CA ALA A 88 19.76 -3.34 18.00
C ALA A 88 19.17 -3.94 19.29
N GLY A 89 18.34 -3.16 20.00
CA GLY A 89 17.53 -3.68 21.11
C GLY A 89 16.56 -4.77 20.66
N TRP A 90 15.85 -4.58 19.55
CA TRP A 90 14.96 -5.60 18.98
C TRP A 90 15.68 -6.89 18.59
N ASP A 91 16.86 -6.79 17.98
CA ASP A 91 17.69 -7.95 17.62
C ASP A 91 18.13 -8.73 18.87
N THR A 92 18.57 -8.01 19.90
CA THR A 92 18.93 -8.57 21.20
C THR A 92 17.73 -9.24 21.86
N LEU A 93 16.57 -8.58 21.87
CA LEU A 93 15.35 -9.09 22.47
C LEU A 93 14.89 -10.37 21.78
N SER A 94 14.85 -10.38 20.44
CA SER A 94 14.47 -11.57 19.68
C SER A 94 15.44 -12.73 19.88
N SER A 95 16.73 -12.45 20.07
CA SER A 95 17.77 -13.48 20.26
C SER A 95 17.75 -14.09 21.66
N LEU A 96 17.51 -13.27 22.69
CA LEU A 96 17.54 -13.68 24.09
C LEU A 96 16.17 -14.12 24.63
N ALA A 97 15.07 -13.73 23.97
CA ALA A 97 13.70 -14.03 24.39
C ALA A 97 12.85 -14.61 23.24
N PRO A 98 13.20 -15.79 22.68
CA PRO A 98 12.45 -16.38 21.55
C PRO A 98 10.98 -16.70 21.88
N ILE A 99 10.61 -16.72 23.16
CA ILE A 99 9.23 -16.92 23.61
C ILE A 99 8.27 -15.81 23.16
N ILE A 100 8.76 -14.62 22.80
CA ILE A 100 7.93 -13.49 22.34
C ILE A 100 7.36 -13.67 20.92
N ARG A 101 7.66 -14.82 20.27
CA ARG A 101 7.11 -15.24 18.96
C ARG A 101 7.39 -14.32 17.77
N LEU A 102 8.46 -13.53 17.82
CA LEU A 102 8.93 -12.81 16.64
C LEU A 102 9.65 -13.77 15.67
N PRO A 103 9.33 -13.77 14.36
CA PRO A 103 10.09 -14.54 13.38
C PRO A 103 11.52 -14.01 13.25
N SER A 104 12.53 -14.89 13.34
CA SER A 104 13.94 -14.48 13.27
C SER A 104 14.32 -13.89 11.91
N GLY A 105 13.70 -14.36 10.81
CA GLY A 105 13.85 -13.76 9.48
C GLY A 105 13.37 -12.32 9.42
N MET A 106 12.31 -11.97 10.15
CA MET A 106 11.75 -10.62 10.18
C MET A 106 12.74 -9.61 10.76
N ILE A 107 13.37 -9.97 11.87
CA ILE A 107 14.39 -9.11 12.49
C ILE A 107 15.59 -8.90 11.56
N LYS A 108 16.02 -9.94 10.85
CA LYS A 108 17.10 -9.83 9.86
C LYS A 108 16.73 -8.87 8.73
N ASP A 109 15.51 -9.00 8.18
CA ASP A 109 15.03 -8.10 7.12
C ASP A 109 14.99 -6.64 7.61
N VAL A 110 14.54 -6.39 8.85
CA VAL A 110 14.53 -5.04 9.47
C VAL A 110 15.95 -4.50 9.74
N VAL A 111 16.88 -5.35 10.18
CA VAL A 111 18.29 -4.98 10.38
C VAL A 111 18.94 -4.57 9.06
N VAL A 112 18.74 -5.37 7.99
CA VAL A 112 19.22 -5.05 6.64
C VAL A 112 18.58 -3.75 6.15
N CYS A 113 17.27 -3.58 6.35
CA CYS A 113 16.56 -2.35 6.02
C CYS A 113 17.23 -1.12 6.64
N ARG A 114 17.43 -1.13 7.96
CA ARG A 114 18.13 -0.07 8.69
C ARG A 114 19.53 0.18 8.14
N ASP A 115 20.30 -0.87 7.90
CA ASP A 115 21.71 -0.75 7.52
C ASP A 115 21.88 -0.21 6.10
N VAL A 116 21.01 -0.62 5.17
CA VAL A 116 20.91 0.00 3.85
C VAL A 116 20.54 1.46 3.98
N TYR A 117 19.46 1.82 4.68
CA TYR A 117 19.07 3.23 4.90
C TYR A 117 20.19 4.06 5.56
N LYS A 118 21.00 3.49 6.45
CA LYS A 118 22.19 4.14 7.03
C LYS A 118 23.28 4.41 6.00
N HIS A 119 23.50 3.49 5.08
CA HIS A 119 24.50 3.62 4.02
C HIS A 119 24.12 4.72 3.03
N ILE A 120 22.82 4.89 2.76
CA ILE A 120 22.30 5.63 1.60
C ILE A 120 21.71 6.99 2.00
N ARG A 121 22.05 7.44 3.21
CA ARG A 121 21.56 8.69 3.84
C ARG A 121 21.70 9.93 2.95
N GLN A 122 22.58 9.86 1.96
CA GLN A 122 22.73 10.83 0.89
C GLN A 122 22.31 10.10 -0.39
N GLY A 123 21.29 10.62 -1.09
CA GLY A 123 20.87 10.02 -2.36
C GLY A 123 22.04 9.93 -3.33
N VAL A 124 22.16 8.80 -4.03
CA VAL A 124 23.12 8.63 -5.12
C VAL A 124 22.34 8.75 -6.42
N GLU A 125 22.59 9.82 -7.16
CA GLU A 125 21.94 10.01 -8.46
C GLU A 125 22.66 9.14 -9.49
N HIS A 126 21.97 8.11 -9.98
CA HIS A 126 22.34 7.44 -11.23
C HIS A 126 21.49 8.04 -12.35
N ASP A 127 22.10 8.40 -13.48
CA ASP A 127 21.41 8.86 -14.70
C ASP A 127 20.58 7.70 -15.30
N VAL A 128 19.43 7.44 -14.70
CA VAL A 128 18.54 6.29 -14.99
C VAL A 128 17.35 6.72 -15.85
N ILE A 129 17.04 8.01 -15.84
CA ILE A 129 15.92 8.61 -16.58
C ILE A 129 16.44 9.06 -17.93
N ARG A 130 15.75 8.68 -19.00
CA ARG A 130 16.12 9.03 -20.36
C ARG A 130 14.94 9.73 -21.01
N PRO A 131 14.80 11.06 -20.81
CA PRO A 131 13.69 11.81 -21.38
C PRO A 131 13.65 11.62 -22.89
N VAL A 132 12.46 11.32 -23.41
CA VAL A 132 12.19 11.27 -24.84
C VAL A 132 11.58 12.59 -25.25
N ASP A 133 12.15 13.21 -26.27
CA ASP A 133 11.66 14.47 -26.83
C ASP A 133 10.16 14.37 -27.19
N GLY A 134 9.40 15.37 -26.76
CA GLY A 134 7.95 15.44 -27.00
C GLY A 134 7.07 14.59 -26.07
N LEU A 135 7.66 13.86 -25.11
CA LEU A 135 6.92 13.24 -24.00
C LEU A 135 7.17 14.03 -22.71
N GLU A 136 6.27 14.97 -22.42
CA GLU A 136 6.35 15.80 -21.22
C GLU A 136 5.07 15.70 -20.39
N MET A 137 5.22 15.76 -19.07
CA MET A 137 4.13 15.88 -18.10
C MET A 137 4.39 17.03 -17.14
N LEU A 138 3.40 17.90 -16.99
CA LEU A 138 3.33 18.93 -15.99
C LEU A 138 2.54 18.40 -14.79
N ILE A 139 3.17 18.40 -13.61
CA ILE A 139 2.47 18.15 -12.35
C ILE A 139 2.09 19.51 -11.77
N THR A 140 0.81 19.68 -11.47
CA THR A 140 0.24 20.94 -10.97
C THR A 140 -0.87 20.66 -9.97
N ARG A 141 -1.05 21.57 -9.01
CA ARG A 141 -2.09 21.45 -7.99
C ARG A 141 -3.49 21.41 -8.59
N ASN A 142 -3.73 22.21 -9.64
CA ASN A 142 -5.04 22.36 -10.27
C ASN A 142 -4.95 22.02 -11.77
N PRO A 143 -4.84 20.73 -12.13
CA PRO A 143 -4.68 20.33 -13.52
C PRO A 143 -5.94 20.68 -14.32
N ASN A 144 -5.75 21.18 -15.54
CA ASN A 144 -6.85 21.31 -16.48
C ASN A 144 -7.41 19.92 -16.83
N ALA A 145 -8.72 19.74 -16.62
CA ALA A 145 -9.40 18.48 -16.88
C ALA A 145 -9.35 18.05 -18.37
N ASP A 146 -9.11 19.01 -19.27
CA ASP A 146 -9.06 18.79 -20.72
C ASP A 146 -7.64 18.53 -21.24
N SER A 147 -6.63 18.67 -20.37
CA SER A 147 -5.21 18.59 -20.73
C SER A 147 -4.69 17.16 -20.61
N LEU A 148 -4.06 16.67 -21.69
CA LEU A 148 -3.37 15.37 -21.70
C LEU A 148 -2.02 15.41 -21.00
N SER A 149 -1.39 16.58 -20.90
CA SER A 149 -0.04 16.76 -20.38
C SER A 149 -0.01 17.24 -18.94
N GLU A 150 -1.15 17.51 -18.31
CA GLU A 150 -1.21 17.92 -16.90
C GLU A 150 -1.70 16.79 -16.01
N ILE A 151 -1.15 16.67 -14.80
CA ILE A 151 -1.65 15.76 -13.78
C ILE A 151 -1.67 16.42 -12.41
N GLY A 152 -2.64 16.04 -11.60
CA GLY A 152 -2.79 16.51 -10.23
C GLY A 152 -1.82 15.83 -9.27
N PRO A 153 -1.74 16.34 -8.02
CA PRO A 153 -0.91 15.75 -6.98
C PRO A 153 -1.42 14.37 -6.56
N LYS A 154 -0.54 13.58 -5.93
CA LYS A 154 -0.95 12.42 -5.13
C LYS A 154 -1.87 12.92 -4.01
N THR A 155 -2.98 12.24 -3.74
CA THR A 155 -3.86 12.62 -2.63
C THR A 155 -3.74 11.60 -1.52
N SER A 156 -3.49 12.06 -0.28
CA SER A 156 -3.26 11.18 0.88
C SER A 156 -4.38 10.16 1.09
N THR A 157 -5.64 10.55 0.89
CA THR A 157 -6.81 9.68 1.07
C THR A 157 -7.45 9.17 -0.23
N GLY A 158 -6.79 9.37 -1.38
CA GLY A 158 -7.44 9.15 -2.67
C GLY A 158 -8.47 10.24 -3.00
N GLY A 159 -9.23 10.12 -4.09
CA GLY A 159 -10.33 11.05 -4.38
C GLY A 159 -11.46 10.92 -3.34
N LYS A 160 -12.22 11.97 -3.02
CA LYS A 160 -13.19 11.94 -1.87
C LYS A 160 -14.57 11.33 -2.16
N ALA A 161 -14.80 10.79 -3.35
CA ALA A 161 -16.11 10.26 -3.75
C ALA A 161 -16.60 9.11 -2.85
N TRP A 162 -15.68 8.30 -2.33
CA TRP A 162 -15.98 7.20 -1.40
C TRP A 162 -16.65 7.66 -0.10
N MET A 163 -16.45 8.91 0.35
CA MET A 163 -17.08 9.43 1.57
C MET A 163 -18.61 9.46 1.46
N TYR A 164 -19.14 9.54 0.24
CA TYR A 164 -20.57 9.58 -0.05
C TYR A 164 -21.15 8.20 -0.31
N ASN A 165 -20.32 7.16 -0.38
CA ASN A 165 -20.78 5.80 -0.61
C ASN A 165 -21.25 5.16 0.72
N PRO A 166 -22.54 4.81 0.86
CA PRO A 166 -23.07 4.27 2.11
C PRO A 166 -22.53 2.88 2.45
N GLU A 167 -22.23 2.04 1.45
CA GLU A 167 -21.64 0.71 1.63
C GLU A 167 -20.23 0.82 2.22
N TYR A 168 -19.40 1.70 1.64
CA TYR A 168 -18.07 1.98 2.19
C TYR A 168 -18.15 2.54 3.61
N MET A 169 -19.02 3.52 3.86
CA MET A 169 -19.14 4.13 5.18
C MET A 169 -19.67 3.16 6.24
N ASP A 170 -20.44 2.13 5.87
CA ASP A 170 -20.83 1.05 6.77
C ASP A 170 -19.64 0.15 7.13
N LEU A 171 -18.84 -0.27 6.13
CA LEU A 171 -17.61 -1.05 6.35
C LEU A 171 -16.61 -0.28 7.22
N TYR A 172 -16.36 0.99 6.90
CA TYR A 172 -15.51 1.89 7.67
C TYR A 172 -15.95 1.95 9.15
N ARG A 173 -17.25 2.18 9.39
CA ARG A 173 -17.77 2.24 10.76
C ARG A 173 -17.57 0.91 11.47
N ARG A 174 -17.93 -0.22 10.87
CA ARG A 174 -17.78 -1.55 11.51
C ARG A 174 -16.32 -1.90 11.83
N GLY A 175 -15.39 -1.45 11.01
CA GLY A 175 -13.95 -1.63 11.22
C GLY A 175 -13.33 -0.54 12.08
N TRP A 176 -12.29 0.14 11.55
CA TRP A 176 -11.48 1.06 12.34
C TRP A 176 -12.17 2.37 12.72
N GLY A 177 -13.27 2.74 12.05
CA GLY A 177 -14.04 3.92 12.42
C GLY A 177 -14.58 3.82 13.85
N ASN A 178 -14.90 2.60 14.30
CA ASN A 178 -15.34 2.35 15.67
C ASN A 178 -14.22 2.47 16.72
N ILE A 179 -12.94 2.31 16.35
CA ILE A 179 -11.83 2.41 17.32
C ILE A 179 -11.20 3.81 17.35
N GLY A 180 -11.72 4.74 16.55
CA GLY A 180 -11.33 6.16 16.60
C GLY A 180 -10.37 6.62 15.51
N PHE A 181 -10.09 5.80 14.48
CA PHE A 181 -9.42 6.29 13.27
C PHE A 181 -10.42 7.03 12.39
N GLY A 182 -10.06 8.24 11.94
CA GLY A 182 -10.82 8.98 10.94
C GLY A 182 -10.98 8.25 9.60
N PRO A 183 -11.85 8.75 8.70
CA PRO A 183 -12.08 8.14 7.40
C PRO A 183 -10.84 8.22 6.49
N MET A 184 -10.41 7.07 5.96
CA MET A 184 -9.37 6.95 4.93
C MET A 184 -9.99 6.50 3.61
N GLY A 185 -9.26 6.56 2.50
CA GLY A 185 -9.73 5.95 1.24
C GLY A 185 -9.91 4.43 1.36
N PRO A 186 -10.72 3.78 0.49
CA PRO A 186 -10.82 2.33 0.48
C PRO A 186 -9.46 1.69 0.22
N LEU A 187 -9.01 0.90 1.17
CA LEU A 187 -7.70 0.27 1.20
C LEU A 187 -7.96 -1.19 1.57
N ILE A 188 -7.62 -2.14 0.71
CA ILE A 188 -7.67 -3.58 1.08
C ILE A 188 -6.35 -4.05 1.71
N THR A 189 -5.26 -3.29 1.50
CA THR A 189 -3.90 -3.59 2.00
C THR A 189 -3.66 -3.06 3.41
N TYR A 190 -4.13 -1.84 3.70
CA TYR A 190 -4.23 -1.30 5.07
C TYR A 190 -5.61 -1.59 5.69
N GLY A 191 -6.50 -2.10 4.84
CA GLY A 191 -7.84 -2.55 5.16
C GLY A 191 -7.84 -3.60 6.24
N ILE A 192 -8.77 -3.42 7.19
CA ILE A 192 -9.35 -4.36 8.17
C ILE A 192 -9.46 -5.84 7.70
N LEU A 193 -9.34 -6.10 6.40
CA LEU A 193 -9.53 -7.40 5.79
C LEU A 193 -8.39 -8.35 6.10
N PHE A 194 -7.17 -7.89 6.34
CA PHE A 194 -6.05 -8.80 6.62
C PHE A 194 -6.15 -9.44 8.00
N GLY A 195 -6.60 -8.72 9.03
CA GLY A 195 -7.07 -9.31 10.27
C GLY A 195 -8.23 -10.28 10.00
N THR A 196 -9.22 -9.85 9.21
CA THR A 196 -10.39 -10.70 8.88
C THR A 196 -10.04 -12.01 8.14
N VAL A 197 -8.91 -12.04 7.41
CA VAL A 197 -8.48 -13.19 6.59
C VAL A 197 -7.57 -14.15 7.37
N ILE A 198 -6.74 -13.65 8.29
CA ILE A 198 -5.69 -14.43 8.97
C ILE A 198 -5.90 -14.55 10.48
N ALA A 199 -6.52 -13.55 11.12
CA ALA A 199 -6.68 -13.51 12.56
C ALA A 199 -7.92 -14.29 13.02
N ASN A 200 -7.90 -14.73 14.28
CA ASN A 200 -9.12 -15.26 14.89
C ASN A 200 -10.19 -14.15 15.00
N PRO A 201 -11.50 -14.49 14.92
CA PRO A 201 -12.58 -13.50 14.98
C PRO A 201 -12.50 -12.51 16.15
N GLU A 202 -12.06 -12.97 17.33
CA GLU A 202 -11.90 -12.14 18.52
C GLU A 202 -10.73 -11.14 18.46
N ASP A 203 -9.73 -11.41 17.62
CA ASP A 203 -8.49 -10.63 17.51
C ASP A 203 -8.50 -9.65 16.33
N ILE A 204 -9.43 -9.79 15.36
CA ILE A 204 -9.47 -9.00 14.12
C ILE A 204 -9.26 -7.51 14.39
N VAL A 205 -10.11 -6.91 15.24
CA VAL A 205 -10.07 -5.47 15.52
C VAL A 205 -8.73 -5.04 16.12
N ASN A 206 -8.14 -5.87 16.98
CA ASN A 206 -6.86 -5.58 17.60
C ASN A 206 -5.71 -5.67 16.59
N VAL A 207 -5.67 -6.74 15.80
CA VAL A 207 -4.66 -6.94 14.73
C VAL A 207 -4.71 -5.78 13.73
N ASP A 208 -5.90 -5.40 13.29
CA ASP A 208 -6.08 -4.30 12.34
C ASP A 208 -5.67 -2.95 12.96
N SER A 209 -6.02 -2.72 14.23
CA SER A 209 -5.66 -1.47 14.91
C SER A 209 -4.14 -1.26 15.00
N VAL A 210 -3.38 -2.31 15.28
CA VAL A 210 -1.93 -2.22 15.44
C VAL A 210 -1.18 -2.30 14.11
N ASN A 211 -1.78 -2.90 13.08
CA ASN A 211 -1.27 -2.78 11.71
C ASN A 211 -1.20 -1.31 11.27
N LEU A 212 -2.18 -0.49 11.68
CA LEU A 212 -2.21 0.93 11.37
C LEU A 212 -1.13 1.76 12.09
N LEU A 213 -0.47 1.24 13.14
CA LEU A 213 0.64 1.95 13.80
C LEU A 213 1.85 2.16 12.88
N GLY A 214 2.04 1.27 11.90
CA GLY A 214 3.15 1.30 10.96
C GLY A 214 2.83 1.90 9.59
N SER A 215 1.65 2.52 9.43
CA SER A 215 1.17 3.06 8.15
C SER A 215 1.81 4.42 7.82
N VAL A 216 3.03 4.37 7.31
CA VAL A 216 3.85 5.52 6.84
C VAL A 216 3.15 6.40 5.81
N ASP A 217 2.33 5.79 4.95
CA ASP A 217 1.64 6.46 3.84
C ASP A 217 0.55 7.43 4.29
N TYR A 218 0.21 7.42 5.58
CA TYR A 218 -0.95 8.13 6.10
C TYR A 218 -0.62 9.03 7.29
N ASP A 219 0.63 9.03 7.76
CA ASP A 219 1.08 9.81 8.94
C ASP A 219 0.03 9.87 10.06
N LEU A 220 -0.58 8.70 10.34
CA LEU A 220 -1.73 8.58 11.24
C LEU A 220 -1.41 9.04 12.66
N ASP A 221 -0.13 9.07 13.01
CA ASP A 221 0.38 9.56 14.29
C ASP A 221 0.40 11.10 14.40
N ARG A 222 0.30 11.82 13.28
CA ARG A 222 0.34 13.30 13.23
C ARG A 222 -1.01 13.95 12.98
N ASP A 223 -1.96 13.24 12.36
CA ASP A 223 -3.30 13.76 12.10
C ASP A 223 -4.20 13.63 13.34
N GLU A 224 -4.72 14.78 13.82
CA GLU A 224 -5.66 14.84 14.94
C GLU A 224 -6.90 13.96 14.72
N GLY A 225 -7.34 13.78 13.47
CA GLY A 225 -8.45 12.91 13.09
C GLY A 225 -8.21 11.42 13.34
N HIS A 226 -6.95 11.01 13.52
CA HIS A 226 -6.54 9.63 13.77
C HIS A 226 -6.03 9.38 15.20
N HIS A 227 -5.85 10.44 15.99
CA HIS A 227 -5.30 10.37 17.34
C HIS A 227 -6.03 9.37 18.26
N GLY A 228 -7.36 9.33 18.21
CA GLY A 228 -8.16 8.39 19.01
C GLY A 228 -7.85 6.93 18.69
N GLY A 229 -7.75 6.60 17.40
CA GLY A 229 -7.37 5.27 16.90
C GLY A 229 -5.94 4.90 17.26
N PHE A 230 -5.01 5.87 17.17
CA PHE A 230 -3.62 5.67 17.57
C PHE A 230 -3.51 5.33 19.07
N LEU A 231 -4.19 6.08 19.94
CA LEU A 231 -4.25 5.78 21.38
C LEU A 231 -4.85 4.40 21.67
N TYR A 232 -5.90 4.02 20.93
CA TYR A 232 -6.47 2.68 21.04
C TYR A 232 -5.44 1.60 20.70
N ALA A 233 -4.76 1.73 19.57
CA ALA A 233 -3.74 0.78 19.14
C ALA A 233 -2.56 0.68 20.13
N MET A 234 -2.14 1.80 20.72
CA MET A 234 -1.13 1.81 21.79
C MET A 234 -1.63 1.13 23.07
N ALA A 235 -2.91 1.29 23.43
CA ALA A 235 -3.50 0.57 24.56
C ALA A 235 -3.60 -0.95 24.31
N VAL A 236 -3.90 -1.35 23.07
CA VAL A 236 -3.85 -2.76 22.64
C VAL A 236 -2.42 -3.28 22.74
N ALA A 237 -1.42 -2.50 22.33
CA ALA A 237 -0.01 -2.85 22.47
C ALA A 237 0.40 -3.05 23.94
N ASP A 238 0.03 -2.14 24.84
CA ASP A 238 0.30 -2.26 26.28
C ASP A 238 -0.35 -3.50 26.90
N ARG A 239 -1.59 -3.81 26.51
CA ARG A 239 -2.31 -4.99 27.01
C ARG A 239 -1.64 -6.28 26.57
N TYR A 240 -1.53 -6.49 25.26
CA TYR A 240 -1.10 -7.77 24.69
C TYR A 240 0.41 -7.94 24.70
N GLY A 241 1.18 -6.87 24.84
CA GLY A 241 2.64 -6.93 25.05
C GLY A 241 3.03 -7.70 26.31
N LYS A 242 2.13 -7.74 27.32
CA LYS A 242 2.31 -8.45 28.60
C LYS A 242 1.94 -9.95 28.51
N GLU A 243 1.24 -10.38 27.46
CA GLU A 243 0.74 -11.74 27.31
C GLU A 243 1.78 -12.65 26.64
N ILE A 244 2.79 -13.05 27.41
CA ILE A 244 3.97 -13.76 26.89
C ILE A 244 3.61 -15.05 26.14
N GLY A 245 4.17 -15.21 24.93
CA GLY A 245 4.03 -16.41 24.13
C GLY A 245 2.70 -16.53 23.39
N THR A 246 1.91 -15.46 23.31
CA THR A 246 0.69 -15.41 22.49
C THR A 246 0.97 -14.93 21.06
N LYS A 247 0.06 -15.23 20.12
CA LYS A 247 0.13 -14.70 18.74
C LYS A 247 0.01 -13.17 18.71
N MET A 248 -0.87 -12.65 19.57
CA MET A 248 -1.05 -11.22 19.72
C MET A 248 0.23 -10.54 20.18
N GLN A 249 0.98 -11.10 21.14
CA GLN A 249 2.26 -10.51 21.54
C GLN A 249 3.24 -10.36 20.36
N GLY A 250 3.43 -11.40 19.53
CA GLY A 250 4.28 -11.32 18.35
C GLY A 250 3.80 -10.25 17.35
N THR A 251 2.48 -10.13 17.18
CA THR A 251 1.85 -9.10 16.34
C THR A 251 2.09 -7.69 16.85
N ILE A 252 1.95 -7.46 18.17
CA ILE A 252 2.25 -6.18 18.81
C ILE A 252 3.71 -5.83 18.60
N PHE A 253 4.62 -6.77 18.84
CA PHE A 253 6.04 -6.48 18.77
C PHE A 253 6.46 -6.19 17.32
N ALA A 254 5.90 -6.90 16.33
CA ALA A 254 6.08 -6.56 14.92
C ALA A 254 5.55 -5.15 14.59
N ALA A 255 4.41 -4.74 15.17
CA ALA A 255 3.89 -3.38 15.01
C ALA A 255 4.80 -2.31 15.63
N LEU A 256 5.37 -2.57 16.81
CA LEU A 256 6.30 -1.66 17.48
C LEU A 256 7.65 -1.59 16.77
N ILE A 257 8.14 -2.71 16.21
CA ILE A 257 9.32 -2.73 15.33
C ILE A 257 9.07 -1.88 14.09
N ASN A 258 7.89 -2.05 13.47
CA ASN A 258 7.50 -1.27 12.31
C ASN A 258 7.42 0.23 12.67
N TYR A 259 6.84 0.58 13.82
CA TYR A 259 6.88 1.97 14.30
C TYR A 259 8.32 2.50 14.45
N ASP A 260 9.22 1.74 15.07
CA ASP A 260 10.61 2.16 15.28
C ASP A 260 11.41 2.30 13.97
N ILE A 261 11.24 1.39 12.99
CA ILE A 261 11.90 1.54 11.69
C ILE A 261 11.36 2.78 10.97
N GLN A 262 10.05 3.07 11.09
CA GLN A 262 9.44 4.22 10.45
C GLN A 262 9.90 5.55 11.07
N VAL A 263 10.02 5.62 12.39
CA VAL A 263 10.66 6.76 13.07
C VAL A 263 12.13 6.93 12.64
N PHE A 264 12.84 5.82 12.39
CA PHE A 264 14.23 5.85 11.95
C PHE A 264 14.40 6.35 10.50
N VAL A 265 13.59 5.86 9.56
CA VAL A 265 13.74 6.20 8.12
C VAL A 265 13.17 7.58 7.79
N ARG A 266 12.12 8.03 8.50
CA ARG A 266 11.38 9.28 8.18
C ARG A 266 12.27 10.53 8.05
N PRO A 267 13.27 10.79 8.91
CA PRO A 267 14.16 11.95 8.74
C PRO A 267 15.16 11.83 7.58
N ILE A 268 15.49 10.60 7.16
CA ILE A 268 16.35 10.37 5.97
C ILE A 268 15.55 10.72 4.73
N GLN A 269 14.34 10.19 4.70
CA GLN A 269 13.31 10.39 3.71
C GLN A 269 12.89 11.86 3.54
N GLU A 270 12.72 12.61 4.64
CA GLU A 270 12.47 14.06 4.64
C GLU A 270 13.54 14.84 3.87
N LYS A 271 14.81 14.50 4.11
CA LYS A 271 15.94 15.17 3.46
C LYS A 271 16.00 14.92 1.97
N TRP A 272 15.55 13.75 1.50
CA TRP A 272 15.43 13.49 0.06
C TRP A 272 14.42 14.44 -0.57
N VAL A 273 13.23 14.56 0.04
CA VAL A 273 12.17 15.45 -0.42
C VAL A 273 12.59 16.92 -0.40
N GLU A 274 13.20 17.40 0.69
CA GLU A 274 13.73 18.77 0.81
C GLU A 274 14.77 19.10 -0.28
N GLY A 275 15.54 18.10 -0.72
CA GLY A 275 16.49 18.22 -1.82
C GLY A 275 15.85 18.24 -3.21
N ASN A 276 14.50 18.21 -3.32
CA ASN A 276 13.76 17.93 -4.54
C ASN A 276 14.19 16.60 -5.20
N GLY A 277 14.62 15.64 -4.39
CA GLY A 277 14.91 14.27 -4.81
C GLY A 277 13.83 13.30 -4.33
N GLY A 278 13.59 12.24 -5.10
CA GLY A 278 12.95 11.04 -4.56
C GLY A 278 13.98 10.17 -3.84
N ALA A 279 13.64 8.92 -3.53
CA ALA A 279 14.67 7.90 -3.36
C ALA A 279 15.36 7.67 -4.71
N SER A 280 16.25 8.60 -5.10
CA SER A 280 17.11 8.49 -6.27
C SER A 280 18.02 7.29 -6.00
N ASN A 281 17.58 6.16 -6.55
CA ASN A 281 17.89 4.84 -6.05
C ASN A 281 19.21 4.27 -6.52
N LEU A 282 19.64 3.39 -5.65
CA LEU A 282 20.75 2.47 -5.67
C LEU A 282 20.48 1.36 -6.67
N GLY A 283 21.45 1.11 -7.52
CA GLY A 283 21.39 0.02 -8.48
C GLY A 283 21.88 -1.29 -7.86
N PRO A 284 21.89 -2.37 -8.66
CA PRO A 284 22.57 -3.61 -8.29
C PRO A 284 24.07 -3.43 -7.98
N ALA A 285 24.66 -2.30 -8.38
CA ALA A 285 26.03 -1.93 -8.02
C ALA A 285 26.19 -1.51 -6.54
N ASP A 286 25.12 -0.98 -5.93
CA ASP A 286 25.17 -0.42 -4.57
C ASP A 286 24.48 -1.33 -3.55
N ILE A 287 23.38 -2.01 -3.94
CA ILE A 287 22.64 -2.95 -3.09
C ILE A 287 22.47 -4.28 -3.84
N SER A 288 22.84 -5.38 -3.19
CA SER A 288 22.62 -6.71 -3.74
C SER A 288 21.11 -7.02 -3.90
N PRO A 289 20.70 -7.88 -4.86
CA PRO A 289 19.29 -8.25 -4.99
C PRO A 289 18.69 -8.87 -3.71
N GLU A 290 19.49 -9.56 -2.91
CA GLU A 290 19.07 -10.15 -1.64
C GLU A 290 18.78 -9.06 -0.59
N ASP A 291 19.71 -8.12 -0.43
CA ASP A 291 19.52 -6.99 0.49
C ASP A 291 18.36 -6.11 0.05
N TRP A 292 18.14 -5.96 -1.26
CA TRP A 292 17.00 -5.21 -1.80
C TRP A 292 15.65 -5.83 -1.42
N VAL A 293 15.54 -7.16 -1.51
CA VAL A 293 14.34 -7.89 -1.06
C VAL A 293 14.15 -7.73 0.45
N ALA A 294 15.21 -7.93 1.23
CA ALA A 294 15.15 -7.80 2.68
C ALA A 294 14.75 -6.38 3.12
N LEU A 295 15.35 -5.37 2.50
CA LEU A 295 15.07 -3.94 2.69
C LEU A 295 13.59 -3.61 2.47
N THR A 296 13.04 -4.02 1.33
CA THR A 296 11.66 -3.72 0.95
C THR A 296 10.63 -4.49 1.79
N ILE A 297 11.00 -5.64 2.34
CA ILE A 297 10.20 -6.38 3.33
C ILE A 297 10.28 -5.70 4.69
N GLY A 298 11.48 -5.32 5.15
CA GLY A 298 11.71 -4.68 6.45
C GLY A 298 11.10 -3.27 6.56
N ASP A 299 11.02 -2.54 5.45
CA ASP A 299 10.30 -1.26 5.32
C ASP A 299 8.78 -1.44 5.11
N CYS A 300 8.31 -2.67 4.94
CA CYS A 300 6.93 -2.92 4.58
C CYS A 300 6.01 -2.60 5.76
N ALA A 301 5.07 -1.67 5.56
CA ALA A 301 4.12 -1.21 6.57
C ALA A 301 3.15 -2.30 7.11
N ILE A 302 3.23 -3.52 6.58
CA ILE A 302 2.28 -4.61 6.80
C ILE A 302 2.94 -5.86 7.43
N LEU A 303 4.02 -5.71 8.18
CA LEU A 303 4.69 -6.82 8.88
C LEU A 303 3.84 -7.45 9.99
N CYS A 304 2.91 -6.69 10.58
CA CYS A 304 2.18 -7.11 11.80
C CYS A 304 1.36 -8.39 11.60
N PRO A 305 0.51 -8.52 10.55
CA PRO A 305 -0.28 -9.73 10.36
C PRO A 305 0.56 -10.96 10.02
N ALA A 306 1.77 -10.77 9.45
CA ALA A 306 2.71 -11.86 9.21
C ALA A 306 3.20 -12.50 10.53
N ALA A 307 3.38 -11.69 11.58
CA ALA A 307 3.79 -12.16 12.91
C ALA A 307 2.66 -12.82 13.73
N TYR A 308 1.39 -12.65 13.32
CA TYR A 308 0.27 -13.37 13.93
C TYR A 308 0.28 -14.86 13.55
N GLN A 309 0.85 -15.19 12.38
CA GLN A 309 1.01 -16.56 11.90
C GLN A 309 2.19 -17.27 12.55
N ASP A 310 2.29 -18.58 12.32
CA ASP A 310 3.44 -19.36 12.77
C ASP A 310 4.74 -18.81 12.16
N SER A 311 5.82 -18.72 12.95
CA SER A 311 7.09 -18.15 12.49
C SER A 311 7.67 -18.88 11.28
N SER A 312 7.35 -20.17 11.08
CA SER A 312 7.73 -20.94 9.88
C SER A 312 7.05 -20.45 8.59
N LEU A 313 5.94 -19.72 8.70
CA LEU A 313 5.22 -19.14 7.56
C LEU A 313 5.76 -17.77 7.14
N TYR A 314 6.59 -17.14 7.98
CA TYR A 314 7.18 -15.84 7.64
C TYR A 314 8.05 -15.93 6.40
N GLU A 315 8.96 -16.91 6.31
CA GLU A 315 9.83 -17.11 5.15
C GLU A 315 9.04 -17.26 3.85
N ARG A 316 7.89 -17.96 3.92
CA ARG A 316 6.99 -18.12 2.77
C ARG A 316 6.20 -16.86 2.45
N SER A 317 6.03 -15.96 3.41
CA SER A 317 5.32 -14.68 3.25
C SER A 317 6.21 -13.60 2.62
N ARG A 318 7.54 -13.68 2.78
CA ARG A 318 8.52 -12.74 2.22
C ARG A 318 8.29 -12.49 0.72
N ALA A 319 7.99 -13.55 -0.03
CA ALA A 319 7.69 -13.45 -1.45
C ALA A 319 6.55 -12.45 -1.73
N GLY A 320 5.39 -12.66 -1.12
CA GLY A 320 4.24 -11.80 -1.37
C GLY A 320 4.36 -10.39 -0.80
N LEU A 321 5.05 -10.22 0.33
CA LEU A 321 5.39 -8.89 0.87
C LEU A 321 6.26 -8.10 -0.13
N PHE A 322 7.30 -8.73 -0.68
CA PHE A 322 8.16 -8.11 -1.69
C PHE A 322 7.39 -7.77 -2.98
N ILE A 323 6.59 -8.72 -3.49
CA ILE A 323 5.83 -8.55 -4.73
C ILE A 323 4.84 -7.38 -4.62
N GLY A 324 4.20 -7.22 -3.46
CA GLY A 324 3.33 -6.07 -3.19
C GLY A 324 4.06 -4.74 -3.38
N THR A 325 5.29 -4.62 -2.88
CA THR A 325 6.13 -3.43 -3.08
C THR A 325 6.45 -3.18 -4.56
N VAL A 326 6.86 -4.21 -5.30
CA VAL A 326 7.17 -4.08 -6.74
C VAL A 326 5.95 -3.62 -7.55
N ILE A 327 4.77 -4.20 -7.28
CA ILE A 327 3.51 -3.81 -7.91
C ILE A 327 3.14 -2.37 -7.57
N SER A 328 3.25 -1.98 -6.30
CA SER A 328 2.93 -0.63 -5.84
C SER A 328 3.82 0.41 -6.51
N ASN A 329 5.14 0.21 -6.51
CA ASN A 329 6.06 1.14 -7.18
C ASN A 329 5.84 1.18 -8.69
N SER A 330 5.40 0.08 -9.33
CA SER A 330 5.08 0.09 -10.76
C SER A 330 3.88 0.99 -11.10
N HIS A 331 3.03 1.29 -10.12
CA HIS A 331 1.93 2.24 -10.25
C HIS A 331 2.26 3.61 -9.68
N ASP A 332 3.08 3.73 -8.63
CA ASP A 332 3.36 5.00 -7.94
C ASP A 332 4.66 5.70 -8.40
N PHE A 333 5.42 5.13 -9.34
CA PHE A 333 6.78 5.61 -9.65
C PHE A 333 6.87 7.12 -9.98
N LEU A 334 5.93 7.69 -10.73
CA LEU A 334 5.84 9.14 -10.97
C LEU A 334 5.95 9.96 -9.69
N PHE A 335 5.17 9.59 -8.67
CA PHE A 335 5.16 10.29 -7.40
C PHE A 335 6.35 9.86 -6.55
N ASP A 336 6.83 8.61 -6.69
CA ASP A 336 8.09 8.17 -6.08
C ASP A 336 9.32 8.94 -6.54
N ARG A 337 9.30 9.43 -7.77
CA ARG A 337 10.37 10.24 -8.34
C ARG A 337 10.40 11.66 -7.79
N ALA A 338 9.25 12.24 -7.47
CA ALA A 338 9.11 13.68 -7.31
C ALA A 338 8.66 14.14 -5.90
N CYS A 339 8.03 13.28 -5.09
CA CYS A 339 7.64 13.63 -3.71
C CYS A 339 7.58 12.48 -2.72
N SER A 340 7.60 11.22 -3.16
CA SER A 340 7.66 10.09 -2.24
C SER A 340 9.08 9.87 -1.76
N ASN A 341 9.14 9.31 -0.57
CA ASN A 341 10.34 9.01 0.16
C ASN A 341 10.70 7.52 0.14
N ARG A 342 10.13 6.74 -0.78
CA ARG A 342 10.30 5.28 -0.83
C ARG A 342 11.23 4.85 -1.93
N MET A 343 12.03 3.83 -1.65
CA MET A 343 12.86 3.17 -2.65
C MET A 343 11.98 2.44 -3.67
N SER A 344 12.11 2.83 -4.93
CA SER A 344 11.40 2.25 -6.08
C SER A 344 12.10 1.04 -6.72
N ALA A 345 11.39 -0.10 -6.77
CA ALA A 345 11.82 -1.27 -7.55
C ALA A 345 11.93 -0.99 -9.06
N VAL A 346 11.18 -0.01 -9.59
CA VAL A 346 11.26 0.41 -11.00
C VAL A 346 12.62 1.03 -11.29
N MET A 347 13.13 1.85 -10.37
CA MET A 347 14.47 2.43 -10.51
C MET A 347 15.56 1.37 -10.44
N TYR A 348 15.45 0.41 -9.52
CA TYR A 348 16.41 -0.70 -9.42
C TYR A 348 16.48 -1.48 -10.75
N ALA A 349 15.34 -1.79 -11.35
CA ALA A 349 15.25 -2.45 -12.65
C ALA A 349 15.81 -1.59 -13.80
N SER A 350 15.67 -0.27 -13.72
CA SER A 350 16.20 0.64 -14.72
C SER A 350 17.72 0.79 -14.60
N ALA A 351 18.26 0.86 -13.38
CA ALA A 351 19.71 0.83 -13.11
C ALA A 351 20.34 -0.50 -13.54
N ALA A 352 19.62 -1.62 -13.41
CA ALA A 352 20.01 -2.92 -13.95
C ALA A 352 19.93 -3.01 -15.49
N GLY A 353 19.35 -2.01 -16.17
CA GLY A 353 19.22 -1.96 -17.63
C GLY A 353 18.09 -2.82 -18.21
N VAL A 354 17.23 -3.39 -17.37
CA VAL A 354 16.19 -4.36 -17.77
C VAL A 354 14.79 -3.75 -17.85
N ALA A 355 14.55 -2.58 -17.26
CA ALA A 355 13.23 -1.91 -17.28
C ALA A 355 12.69 -1.62 -18.70
N GLN A 356 13.58 -1.36 -19.66
CA GLN A 356 13.22 -1.15 -21.07
C GLN A 356 12.59 -2.38 -21.75
N TYR A 357 12.72 -3.56 -21.15
CA TYR A 357 12.12 -4.81 -21.60
C TYR A 357 10.92 -5.22 -20.74
N SER A 358 10.48 -4.35 -19.81
CA SER A 358 9.38 -4.61 -18.87
C SER A 358 9.61 -5.84 -17.98
N VAL A 359 10.87 -6.19 -17.67
CA VAL A 359 11.21 -7.38 -16.89
C VAL A 359 10.64 -7.32 -15.47
N HIS A 360 10.63 -6.15 -14.83
CA HIS A 360 9.99 -5.95 -13.52
C HIS A 360 8.48 -6.17 -13.56
N CYS A 361 7.80 -5.77 -14.65
CA CYS A 361 6.37 -6.06 -14.82
C CYS A 361 6.10 -7.55 -15.06
N ALA A 362 6.92 -8.19 -15.91
CA ALA A 362 6.83 -9.64 -16.15
C ALA A 362 7.11 -10.45 -14.87
N PHE A 363 8.04 -9.97 -14.02
CA PHE A 363 8.28 -10.50 -12.69
C PHE A 363 7.03 -10.41 -11.83
N SER A 364 6.40 -9.24 -11.72
CA SER A 364 5.16 -9.06 -10.96
C SER A 364 4.04 -9.98 -11.43
N THR A 365 3.81 -10.10 -12.74
CA THR A 365 2.78 -11.01 -13.29
C THR A 365 3.09 -12.48 -13.00
N SER A 366 4.35 -12.92 -13.22
CA SER A 366 4.80 -14.27 -12.83
C SER A 366 4.54 -14.57 -11.36
N ALA A 367 4.82 -13.59 -10.52
CA ALA A 367 4.75 -13.75 -9.10
C ALA A 367 3.30 -13.80 -8.62
N MET A 368 2.42 -12.93 -9.13
CA MET A 368 0.98 -13.03 -8.89
C MET A 368 0.42 -14.41 -9.25
N ASP A 369 0.78 -14.95 -10.41
CA ASP A 369 0.35 -16.29 -10.86
C ASP A 369 0.82 -17.39 -9.91
N ALA A 370 2.07 -17.32 -9.46
CA ALA A 370 2.62 -18.31 -8.55
C ALA A 370 2.03 -18.21 -7.13
N LEU A 371 1.77 -16.99 -6.64
CA LEU A 371 1.13 -16.77 -5.34
C LEU A 371 -0.30 -17.33 -5.35
N ILE A 372 -1.11 -17.03 -6.37
CA ILE A 372 -2.49 -17.56 -6.42
C ILE A 372 -2.50 -19.08 -6.54
N GLN A 373 -1.55 -19.69 -7.26
CA GLN A 373 -1.44 -21.16 -7.33
C GLN A 373 -1.03 -21.83 -6.02
N ARG A 374 -0.38 -21.09 -5.10
CA ARG A 374 -0.11 -21.56 -3.73
C ARG A 374 -1.36 -21.53 -2.87
N VAL A 375 -2.28 -20.60 -3.12
CA VAL A 375 -3.57 -20.50 -2.45
C VAL A 375 -4.46 -21.64 -2.96
N GLY A 376 -4.70 -22.68 -2.14
CA GLY A 376 -5.75 -23.66 -2.42
C GLY A 376 -5.36 -25.12 -2.64
N ARG A 377 -4.28 -25.64 -2.00
CA ARG A 377 -4.06 -27.11 -1.96
C ARG A 377 -4.49 -27.78 -0.66
N ASP A 378 -4.55 -27.06 0.45
CA ASP A 378 -4.85 -27.58 1.79
C ASP A 378 -5.75 -26.65 2.63
N GLY A 379 -6.19 -25.52 2.06
CA GLY A 379 -6.96 -24.48 2.77
C GLY A 379 -6.12 -23.53 3.63
N THR A 380 -4.81 -23.73 3.72
CA THR A 380 -3.90 -22.83 4.45
C THR A 380 -3.71 -21.53 3.67
N VAL A 381 -4.02 -20.40 4.29
CA VAL A 381 -3.79 -19.07 3.71
C VAL A 381 -2.57 -18.43 4.37
N ILE A 382 -1.60 -18.05 3.54
CA ILE A 382 -0.35 -17.42 3.96
C ILE A 382 -0.49 -15.93 3.75
N TYR A 383 -0.22 -15.15 4.79
CA TYR A 383 -0.44 -13.72 4.78
C TYR A 383 0.28 -13.03 3.63
N GLY A 384 1.55 -13.36 3.38
CA GLY A 384 2.28 -12.78 2.25
C GLY A 384 1.57 -13.02 0.91
N ASP A 385 1.05 -14.22 0.66
CA ASP A 385 0.36 -14.54 -0.60
C ASP A 385 -0.89 -13.66 -0.77
N VAL A 386 -1.65 -13.47 0.31
CA VAL A 386 -2.79 -12.55 0.35
C VAL A 386 -2.34 -11.11 0.05
N ALA A 387 -1.31 -10.63 0.74
CA ALA A 387 -0.82 -9.26 0.62
C ALA A 387 -0.32 -8.96 -0.80
N GLY A 388 0.48 -9.83 -1.38
CA GLY A 388 1.02 -9.67 -2.74
C GLY A 388 -0.08 -9.65 -3.80
N VAL A 389 -1.05 -10.57 -3.70
CA VAL A 389 -2.17 -10.66 -4.65
C VAL A 389 -3.17 -9.50 -4.47
N ALA A 390 -3.55 -9.18 -3.24
CA ALA A 390 -4.46 -8.06 -2.96
C ALA A 390 -3.86 -6.73 -3.42
N THR A 391 -2.53 -6.56 -3.32
CA THR A 391 -1.85 -5.36 -3.81
C THR A 391 -2.03 -5.15 -5.32
N ALA A 392 -2.14 -6.23 -6.11
CA ALA A 392 -2.43 -6.16 -7.54
C ALA A 392 -3.80 -5.57 -7.88
N ALA A 393 -4.79 -5.77 -7.00
CA ALA A 393 -6.07 -5.08 -7.11
C ALA A 393 -6.01 -3.68 -6.48
N TRP A 394 -5.33 -3.52 -5.36
CA TRP A 394 -5.26 -2.25 -4.65
C TRP A 394 -4.57 -1.15 -5.45
N ALA A 395 -3.34 -1.36 -5.92
CA ALA A 395 -2.52 -0.33 -6.54
C ALA A 395 -3.20 0.38 -7.74
N PRO A 396 -3.83 -0.31 -8.69
CA PRO A 396 -4.53 0.35 -9.78
C PRO A 396 -5.85 1.03 -9.36
N PHE A 397 -6.50 0.61 -8.28
CA PHE A 397 -7.85 1.08 -7.92
C PHE A 397 -7.93 1.97 -6.65
N ASN A 398 -6.82 2.25 -5.95
CA ASN A 398 -6.79 3.05 -4.72
C ASN A 398 -7.01 4.55 -4.92
N THR A 399 -7.14 5.02 -6.18
CA THR A 399 -7.31 6.43 -6.61
C THR A 399 -6.16 7.39 -6.26
N ARG A 400 -5.28 7.04 -5.32
CA ARG A 400 -4.17 7.92 -4.89
C ARG A 400 -3.09 8.06 -5.96
N TYR A 401 -2.85 6.97 -6.72
CA TYR A 401 -1.80 6.90 -7.77
C TYR A 401 -2.25 7.40 -9.13
N ARG A 402 -3.54 7.76 -9.26
CA ARG A 402 -4.14 8.25 -10.51
C ARG A 402 -3.95 7.29 -11.69
N SER A 403 -3.91 5.98 -11.41
CA SER A 403 -3.45 4.94 -12.35
C SER A 403 -4.25 4.97 -13.67
N TRP A 404 -5.57 5.15 -13.60
CA TRP A 404 -6.44 5.17 -14.77
C TRP A 404 -6.37 6.49 -15.54
N GLN A 405 -6.28 7.61 -14.82
CA GLN A 405 -6.04 8.91 -15.44
C GLN A 405 -4.73 8.90 -16.25
N ARG A 406 -3.68 8.35 -15.66
CA ARG A 406 -2.35 8.24 -16.25
C ARG A 406 -2.33 7.27 -17.42
N LEU A 407 -2.99 6.11 -17.30
CA LEU A 407 -3.13 5.16 -18.41
C LEU A 407 -3.64 5.85 -19.68
N VAL A 408 -4.75 6.60 -19.57
CA VAL A 408 -5.33 7.30 -20.72
C VAL A 408 -4.38 8.36 -21.25
N LYS A 409 -3.89 9.25 -20.38
CA LYS A 409 -3.00 10.36 -20.79
C LYS A 409 -1.72 9.85 -21.45
N TYR A 410 -1.04 8.89 -20.82
CA TYR A 410 0.22 8.33 -21.31
C TYR A 410 0.01 7.60 -22.63
N THR A 411 -1.02 6.76 -22.74
CA THR A 411 -1.29 6.03 -23.99
C THR A 411 -1.56 6.99 -25.15
N ARG A 412 -2.29 8.09 -24.90
CA ARG A 412 -2.55 9.14 -25.91
C ARG A 412 -1.29 9.88 -26.33
N LEU A 413 -0.47 10.29 -25.36
CA LEU A 413 0.81 10.96 -25.64
C LEU A 413 1.77 10.04 -26.40
N LEU A 414 1.91 8.78 -25.98
CA LEU A 414 2.72 7.77 -26.67
C LEU A 414 2.24 7.55 -28.10
N SER A 415 0.92 7.48 -28.33
CA SER A 415 0.34 7.24 -29.66
C SER A 415 0.54 8.40 -30.63
N ARG A 416 0.86 9.59 -30.12
CA ARG A 416 1.16 10.80 -30.90
C ARG A 416 2.64 10.99 -31.14
N SER A 417 3.47 10.42 -30.27
CA SER A 417 4.90 10.53 -30.39
C SER A 417 5.41 9.79 -31.62
N SER A 418 6.36 10.40 -32.31
CA SER A 418 7.12 9.78 -33.40
C SER A 418 8.31 8.96 -32.90
N SER A 419 8.57 8.92 -31.59
CA SER A 419 9.69 8.19 -31.00
C SER A 419 9.54 6.67 -31.18
N PRO A 420 10.60 5.98 -31.64
CA PRO A 420 10.65 4.52 -31.65
C PRO A 420 10.42 3.89 -30.27
N GLU A 421 10.91 4.54 -29.21
CA GLU A 421 10.77 4.08 -27.84
C GLU A 421 9.30 4.17 -27.38
N ALA A 422 8.57 5.21 -27.77
CA ALA A 422 7.15 5.33 -27.51
C ALA A 422 6.33 4.22 -28.18
N ALA A 423 6.63 3.92 -29.45
CA ALA A 423 6.01 2.83 -30.19
C ALA A 423 6.34 1.45 -29.57
N LYS A 424 7.60 1.25 -29.16
CA LYS A 424 8.01 0.03 -28.45
C LYS A 424 7.26 -0.15 -27.13
N LEU A 425 7.07 0.91 -26.35
CA LEU A 425 6.32 0.85 -25.10
C LEU A 425 4.86 0.42 -25.33
N LEU A 426 4.17 1.04 -26.28
CA LEU A 426 2.80 0.65 -26.64
C LEU A 426 2.69 -0.79 -27.15
N ALA A 427 3.70 -1.27 -27.88
CA ALA A 427 3.74 -2.66 -28.32
C ALA A 427 3.99 -3.61 -27.14
N SER A 428 4.93 -3.29 -26.24
CA SER A 428 5.23 -4.06 -25.03
C SER A 428 4.02 -4.15 -24.10
N SER A 429 3.28 -3.06 -23.89
CA SER A 429 2.12 -3.05 -22.99
C SER A 429 0.98 -3.94 -23.46
N ARG A 430 0.93 -4.29 -24.74
CA ARG A 430 -0.09 -5.18 -25.33
C ARG A 430 0.30 -6.65 -25.30
N ARG A 431 1.50 -6.97 -24.81
CA ARG A 431 1.94 -8.36 -24.60
C ARG A 431 1.60 -8.79 -23.18
N ASP A 432 0.92 -9.91 -23.05
CA ASP A 432 0.74 -10.57 -21.75
C ASP A 432 1.94 -11.50 -21.49
N VAL A 433 2.84 -11.08 -20.60
CA VAL A 433 4.16 -11.70 -20.43
C VAL A 433 4.48 -12.07 -18.99
N VAL A 434 5.29 -13.10 -18.87
CA VAL A 434 5.81 -13.66 -17.62
C VAL A 434 7.28 -14.04 -17.80
N LEU A 435 7.98 -14.25 -16.70
CA LEU A 435 9.34 -14.78 -16.68
C LEU A 435 9.35 -16.32 -16.71
N SER A 436 10.28 -16.87 -17.48
CA SER A 436 10.65 -18.29 -17.43
C SER A 436 11.54 -18.58 -16.22
N GLY A 437 11.42 -19.79 -15.65
CA GLY A 437 12.23 -20.20 -14.49
C GLY A 437 11.99 -19.38 -13.21
N PHE A 438 10.83 -18.72 -13.09
CA PHE A 438 10.44 -18.03 -11.86
C PHE A 438 10.11 -19.03 -10.75
N ASP A 439 10.64 -18.79 -9.54
CA ASP A 439 10.32 -19.57 -8.34
C ASP A 439 9.92 -18.64 -7.20
N VAL A 440 8.66 -18.72 -6.78
CA VAL A 440 8.10 -17.92 -5.70
C VAL A 440 8.68 -18.26 -4.32
N ASN A 441 9.29 -19.44 -4.16
CA ASN A 441 9.90 -19.85 -2.90
C ASN A 441 11.35 -19.35 -2.76
N ASP A 442 11.99 -18.97 -3.86
CA ASP A 442 13.28 -18.30 -3.92
C ASP A 442 13.09 -16.90 -4.53
N ILE A 443 12.46 -16.01 -3.77
CA ILE A 443 12.12 -14.68 -4.26
C ILE A 443 13.37 -13.83 -4.53
N SER A 444 14.39 -13.93 -3.66
CA SER A 444 15.65 -13.21 -3.82
C SER A 444 16.44 -13.70 -5.02
N GLY A 445 16.56 -15.01 -5.23
CA GLY A 445 17.22 -15.55 -6.42
C GLY A 445 16.43 -15.29 -7.69
N SER A 446 15.10 -15.33 -7.64
CA SER A 446 14.25 -14.95 -8.78
C SER A 446 14.42 -13.47 -9.14
N TRP A 447 14.50 -12.57 -8.15
CA TRP A 447 14.76 -11.15 -8.37
C TRP A 447 16.17 -10.93 -8.94
N ALA A 448 17.19 -11.58 -8.37
CA ALA A 448 18.55 -11.52 -8.87
C ALA A 448 18.66 -11.95 -10.35
N ARG A 449 17.98 -13.03 -10.74
CA ARG A 449 17.92 -13.48 -12.15
C ARG A 449 17.21 -12.45 -13.04
N ALA A 450 16.13 -11.85 -12.57
CA ALA A 450 15.39 -10.85 -13.31
C ALA A 450 16.18 -9.55 -13.52
N MET A 451 17.06 -9.18 -12.57
CA MET A 451 17.87 -7.97 -12.63
C MET A 451 19.24 -8.19 -13.29
N ALA A 452 19.51 -9.37 -13.84
CA ALA A 452 20.76 -9.69 -14.51
C ALA A 452 20.80 -9.19 -15.96
N VAL A 453 22.01 -8.98 -16.48
CA VAL A 453 22.22 -8.71 -17.91
C VAL A 453 21.70 -9.90 -18.74
N GLY A 454 20.91 -9.63 -19.78
CA GLY A 454 20.32 -10.67 -20.63
C GLY A 454 18.97 -11.21 -20.15
N ALA A 455 18.40 -10.67 -19.06
CA ALA A 455 17.13 -11.10 -18.50
C ALA A 455 15.93 -10.89 -19.44
N GLU A 456 16.05 -10.09 -20.50
CA GLU A 456 15.03 -9.95 -21.54
C GLU A 456 14.72 -11.29 -22.23
N ASN A 457 15.68 -12.21 -22.28
CA ASN A 457 15.49 -13.56 -22.84
C ASN A 457 14.64 -14.46 -21.94
N LEU A 458 14.41 -14.07 -20.69
CA LEU A 458 13.52 -14.78 -19.78
C LEU A 458 12.05 -14.46 -20.03
N VAL A 459 11.76 -13.31 -20.66
CA VAL A 459 10.40 -12.83 -20.94
C VAL A 459 9.76 -13.70 -22.02
N ARG A 460 8.64 -14.33 -21.67
CA ARG A 460 7.85 -15.17 -22.58
C ARG A 460 6.38 -14.80 -22.50
N ASP A 461 5.63 -15.19 -23.52
CA ASP A 461 4.19 -15.03 -23.51
C ASP A 461 3.57 -15.91 -22.41
N ARG A 462 2.60 -15.33 -21.73
CA ARG A 462 1.82 -15.99 -20.67
C ARG A 462 0.82 -16.95 -21.29
N ILE A 463 0.66 -18.13 -20.69
CA ILE A 463 -0.36 -19.09 -21.11
C ILE A 463 -1.65 -18.71 -20.41
N THR A 464 -2.67 -18.33 -21.19
CA THR A 464 -3.90 -17.75 -20.64
C THR A 464 -5.17 -18.33 -21.25
N THR A 465 -6.24 -18.30 -20.46
CA THR A 465 -7.63 -18.50 -20.84
C THR A 465 -8.36 -17.15 -20.82
N SER A 466 -9.31 -16.96 -21.75
CA SER A 466 -10.17 -15.77 -21.79
C SER A 466 -11.41 -15.99 -20.92
N TYR A 467 -11.73 -15.01 -20.09
CA TYR A 467 -12.90 -15.01 -19.22
C TYR A 467 -13.80 -13.82 -19.53
N MET A 468 -15.12 -14.01 -19.44
CA MET A 468 -16.12 -12.98 -19.67
C MET A 468 -16.71 -12.54 -18.32
N PRO A 469 -16.41 -11.31 -17.86
CA PRO A 469 -16.98 -10.80 -16.62
C PRO A 469 -18.48 -10.53 -16.77
N ALA A 470 -19.19 -10.45 -15.64
CA ALA A 470 -20.59 -10.04 -15.65
C ALA A 470 -20.74 -8.59 -16.18
N PRO A 471 -21.86 -8.27 -16.88
CA PRO A 471 -22.16 -6.89 -17.25
C PRO A 471 -22.38 -6.02 -16.01
N THR A 472 -22.01 -4.75 -16.09
CA THR A 472 -22.31 -3.77 -15.04
C THR A 472 -22.74 -2.43 -15.65
N THR A 473 -23.83 -1.88 -15.14
CA THR A 473 -24.28 -0.51 -15.44
C THR A 473 -24.12 0.42 -14.24
N GLU A 474 -23.65 -0.09 -13.10
CA GLU A 474 -23.48 0.68 -11.85
C GLU A 474 -22.53 1.87 -12.04
N LEU A 475 -21.53 1.74 -12.93
CA LEU A 475 -20.61 2.82 -13.28
C LEU A 475 -21.29 4.03 -13.92
N LEU A 476 -22.51 3.89 -14.45
CA LEU A 476 -23.28 5.00 -15.02
C LEU A 476 -24.03 5.81 -13.95
N ASP A 477 -24.21 5.26 -12.75
CA ASP A 477 -24.99 5.86 -11.67
C ASP A 477 -24.29 5.66 -10.32
N ILE A 478 -23.10 6.25 -10.21
CA ILE A 478 -22.29 6.15 -8.99
C ILE A 478 -22.77 7.21 -7.99
N PRO A 479 -23.16 6.81 -6.76
CA PRO A 479 -23.59 7.77 -5.75
C PRO A 479 -22.56 8.87 -5.50
N GLY A 480 -22.99 10.13 -5.58
CA GLY A 480 -22.13 11.29 -5.32
C GLY A 480 -21.16 11.64 -6.46
N MET A 481 -21.26 10.98 -7.62
CA MET A 481 -20.46 11.30 -8.80
C MET A 481 -21.34 11.66 -9.99
N VAL A 482 -20.85 12.59 -10.81
CA VAL A 482 -21.45 12.92 -12.10
C VAL A 482 -20.65 12.22 -13.19
N PRO A 483 -21.30 11.63 -14.22
CA PRO A 483 -20.60 11.16 -15.41
C PRO A 483 -19.73 12.28 -16.01
N PRO A 484 -18.64 11.94 -16.72
CA PRO A 484 -17.79 12.96 -17.32
C PRO A 484 -18.61 13.76 -18.34
N ASP A 485 -18.43 15.08 -18.36
CA ASP A 485 -19.02 15.95 -19.39
C ASP A 485 -18.29 15.70 -20.71
N LEU A 486 -18.95 15.05 -21.67
CA LEU A 486 -18.36 14.64 -22.94
C LEU A 486 -19.14 15.27 -24.10
N CYS A 487 -18.45 15.48 -25.23
CA CYS A 487 -19.13 15.85 -26.46
C CYS A 487 -20.02 14.69 -26.95
N SER A 488 -21.07 15.01 -27.72
CA SER A 488 -22.11 14.04 -28.09
C SER A 488 -21.58 12.75 -28.73
N SER A 489 -20.52 12.82 -29.55
CA SER A 489 -19.91 11.63 -30.14
C SER A 489 -19.16 10.78 -29.11
N CYS A 490 -18.39 11.40 -28.22
CA CYS A 490 -17.66 10.70 -27.17
C CYS A 490 -18.60 10.09 -26.12
N THR A 491 -19.75 10.72 -25.84
CA THR A 491 -20.79 10.15 -24.96
C THR A 491 -21.28 8.80 -25.48
N LEU A 492 -21.55 8.69 -26.78
CA LEU A 492 -22.01 7.43 -27.39
C LEU A 492 -20.94 6.33 -27.25
N LEU A 493 -19.67 6.67 -27.51
CA LEU A 493 -18.57 5.72 -27.38
C LEU A 493 -18.37 5.29 -25.92
N PHE A 494 -18.45 6.22 -24.97
CA PHE A 494 -18.32 5.95 -23.54
C PHE A 494 -19.45 5.03 -23.03
N SER A 495 -20.70 5.35 -23.36
CA SER A 495 -21.85 4.51 -22.99
C SER A 495 -21.76 3.12 -23.62
N ALA A 496 -21.33 3.02 -24.88
CA ALA A 496 -21.11 1.74 -25.55
C ALA A 496 -19.99 0.93 -24.88
N ALA A 497 -18.88 1.57 -24.51
CA ALA A 497 -17.76 0.90 -23.84
C ALA A 497 -18.15 0.34 -22.47
N ILE A 498 -18.93 1.07 -21.67
CA ILE A 498 -19.37 0.57 -20.36
C ILE A 498 -20.31 -0.63 -20.50
N THR A 499 -21.24 -0.57 -21.46
CA THR A 499 -22.30 -1.58 -21.64
C THR A 499 -21.87 -2.83 -22.41
N THR A 500 -20.87 -2.73 -23.28
CA THR A 500 -20.32 -3.88 -24.02
C THR A 500 -19.55 -4.79 -23.07
N VAL A 501 -19.81 -6.09 -23.10
CA VAL A 501 -19.01 -7.06 -22.32
C VAL A 501 -17.82 -7.52 -23.18
N ASP A 502 -16.62 -7.34 -22.65
CA ASP A 502 -15.37 -7.82 -23.25
C ASP A 502 -14.63 -8.76 -22.29
N GLY A 503 -13.74 -9.59 -22.84
CA GLY A 503 -12.98 -10.56 -22.06
C GLY A 503 -11.73 -10.00 -21.40
N PHE A 504 -11.21 -10.69 -20.38
CA PHE A 504 -9.83 -10.54 -19.92
C PHE A 504 -9.12 -11.90 -19.96
N CYS A 505 -7.81 -11.89 -20.07
CA CYS A 505 -7.00 -13.11 -20.14
C CYS A 505 -6.21 -13.31 -18.84
N THR A 506 -6.22 -14.52 -18.32
CA THR A 506 -5.41 -14.90 -17.16
C THR A 506 -5.18 -16.41 -17.12
N ILE A 507 -4.50 -16.94 -16.09
CA ILE A 507 -4.32 -18.40 -15.97
C ILE A 507 -5.66 -19.13 -15.89
N ASP A 508 -5.66 -20.41 -16.27
CA ASP A 508 -6.84 -21.26 -16.19
C ASP A 508 -7.23 -21.58 -14.73
N GLY A 509 -8.48 -22.00 -14.52
CA GLY A 509 -8.99 -22.50 -13.24
C GLY A 509 -9.77 -21.50 -12.39
N LEU A 510 -10.11 -20.31 -12.91
CA LEU A 510 -11.03 -19.40 -12.22
C LEU A 510 -12.47 -19.94 -12.22
N SER A 511 -13.17 -19.83 -11.10
CA SER A 511 -14.57 -20.23 -10.99
C SER A 511 -15.52 -19.17 -11.57
N ASP A 512 -16.66 -19.61 -12.11
CA ASP A 512 -17.69 -18.70 -12.64
C ASP A 512 -18.19 -17.71 -11.58
N ALA A 513 -18.23 -18.12 -10.31
CA ALA A 513 -18.62 -17.27 -9.20
C ALA A 513 -17.64 -16.10 -8.99
N VAL A 514 -16.33 -16.34 -9.12
CA VAL A 514 -15.31 -15.29 -9.04
C VAL A 514 -15.33 -14.42 -10.29
N VAL A 515 -15.41 -15.01 -11.48
CA VAL A 515 -15.43 -14.27 -12.75
C VAL A 515 -16.66 -13.37 -12.86
N SER A 516 -17.80 -13.83 -12.35
CA SER A 516 -19.07 -13.09 -12.36
C SER A 516 -19.22 -12.14 -11.17
N SER A 517 -18.20 -11.97 -10.34
CA SER A 517 -18.31 -11.12 -9.15
C SER A 517 -18.46 -9.64 -9.51
N ARG A 518 -19.10 -8.89 -8.61
CA ARG A 518 -19.31 -7.44 -8.78
C ARG A 518 -17.99 -6.69 -8.91
N SER A 519 -16.96 -7.05 -8.13
CA SER A 519 -15.67 -6.36 -8.17
C SER A 519 -14.98 -6.53 -9.54
N VAL A 520 -15.01 -7.73 -10.11
CA VAL A 520 -14.46 -8.03 -11.44
C VAL A 520 -15.25 -7.30 -12.54
N ALA A 521 -16.58 -7.29 -12.45
CA ALA A 521 -17.43 -6.56 -13.40
C ALA A 521 -17.13 -5.05 -13.39
N LEU A 522 -17.02 -4.44 -12.21
CA LEU A 522 -16.66 -3.02 -12.04
C LEU A 522 -15.25 -2.72 -12.60
N ALA A 523 -14.26 -3.54 -12.25
CA ALA A 523 -12.89 -3.41 -12.73
C ALA A 523 -12.83 -3.47 -14.27
N ALA A 524 -13.52 -4.43 -14.87
CA ALA A 524 -13.58 -4.59 -16.32
C ALA A 524 -14.30 -3.42 -17.01
N GLY A 525 -15.37 -2.89 -16.40
CA GLY A 525 -16.07 -1.70 -16.90
C GLY A 525 -15.22 -0.44 -16.92
N ILE A 526 -14.47 -0.17 -15.84
CA ILE A 526 -13.51 0.93 -15.76
C ILE A 526 -12.43 0.77 -16.83
N ARG A 527 -11.86 -0.44 -16.95
CA ARG A 527 -10.88 -0.77 -17.98
C ARG A 527 -11.41 -0.46 -19.37
N ARG A 528 -12.61 -0.94 -19.73
CA ARG A 528 -13.22 -0.71 -21.05
C ARG A 528 -13.36 0.77 -21.37
N ALA A 529 -13.89 1.55 -20.42
CA ALA A 529 -14.04 2.99 -20.61
C ALA A 529 -12.68 3.68 -20.86
N CYS A 530 -11.65 3.30 -20.12
CA CYS A 530 -10.30 3.85 -20.29
C CYS A 530 -9.65 3.44 -21.61
N LEU A 531 -9.76 2.15 -22.00
CA LEU A 531 -9.20 1.68 -23.26
C LEU A 531 -9.91 2.32 -24.45
N ALA A 532 -11.24 2.46 -24.40
CA ALA A 532 -11.98 3.21 -25.41
C ALA A 532 -11.51 4.67 -25.50
N ALA A 533 -11.27 5.33 -24.36
CA ALA A 533 -10.74 6.70 -24.33
C ALA A 533 -9.29 6.82 -24.85
N CYS A 534 -8.54 5.72 -24.93
CA CYS A 534 -7.22 5.72 -25.56
C CYS A 534 -7.30 5.78 -27.09
N GLU A 535 -8.42 5.31 -27.68
CA GLU A 535 -8.61 5.22 -29.12
C GLU A 535 -8.79 6.59 -29.80
N LYS A 536 -8.45 6.68 -31.09
CA LYS A 536 -8.39 7.95 -31.85
C LYS A 536 -9.74 8.62 -32.03
N GLU A 537 -10.81 7.85 -31.94
CA GLU A 537 -12.21 8.26 -32.06
C GLU A 537 -12.64 9.17 -30.90
N PHE A 538 -12.00 9.07 -29.73
CA PHE A 538 -12.16 10.03 -28.65
C PHE A 538 -11.32 11.28 -28.91
N CYS A 539 -11.93 12.46 -28.72
CA CYS A 539 -11.17 13.70 -28.64
C CYS A 539 -10.41 13.78 -27.31
N ASP A 540 -9.34 14.57 -27.27
CA ASP A 540 -8.41 14.58 -26.11
C ASP A 540 -9.00 15.12 -24.84
N ALA A 541 -9.84 16.16 -24.95
CA ALA A 541 -10.53 16.73 -23.79
C ALA A 541 -11.43 15.66 -23.17
N CYS A 542 -12.21 14.96 -24.00
CA CYS A 542 -13.08 13.88 -23.55
C CYS A 542 -12.29 12.69 -22.98
N ALA A 543 -11.19 12.28 -23.64
CA ALA A 543 -10.34 11.21 -23.14
C ALA A 543 -9.75 11.55 -21.76
N SER A 544 -9.22 12.76 -21.60
CA SER A 544 -8.68 13.26 -20.32
C SER A 544 -9.73 13.23 -19.21
N ARG A 545 -10.96 13.69 -19.50
CA ARG A 545 -12.10 13.65 -18.56
C ARG A 545 -12.51 12.22 -18.19
N VAL A 546 -12.52 11.28 -19.14
CA VAL A 546 -12.80 9.86 -18.85
C VAL A 546 -11.73 9.28 -17.92
N GLY A 547 -10.45 9.57 -18.15
CA GLY A 547 -9.38 9.11 -17.26
C GLY A 547 -9.53 9.64 -15.83
N ILE A 548 -9.90 10.92 -15.67
CA ILE A 548 -10.18 11.52 -14.35
C ILE A 548 -11.37 10.84 -13.68
N TRP A 549 -12.48 10.67 -14.42
CA TRP A 549 -13.67 10.00 -13.92
C TRP A 549 -13.38 8.56 -13.48
N ALA A 550 -12.63 7.81 -14.29
CA ALA A 550 -12.29 6.41 -14.03
C ALA A 550 -11.50 6.26 -12.74
N ASP A 551 -10.56 7.17 -12.50
CA ASP A 551 -9.80 7.18 -11.26
C ASP A 551 -10.70 7.48 -10.05
N TYR A 552 -11.60 8.46 -10.15
CA TYR A 552 -12.59 8.71 -9.10
C TYR A 552 -13.59 7.57 -8.90
N ALA A 553 -13.94 6.81 -9.93
CA ALA A 553 -14.87 5.68 -9.85
C ALA A 553 -14.21 4.41 -9.27
N SER A 554 -12.87 4.35 -9.31
CA SER A 554 -12.10 3.14 -9.00
C SER A 554 -12.26 2.64 -7.57
N TYR A 555 -12.60 3.53 -6.62
CA TYR A 555 -12.83 3.13 -5.23
C TYR A 555 -13.96 2.09 -5.09
N LEU A 556 -14.93 2.06 -6.01
CA LEU A 556 -16.03 1.08 -5.99
C LEU A 556 -15.53 -0.36 -6.12
N VAL A 557 -14.47 -0.58 -6.89
CA VAL A 557 -13.86 -1.91 -7.04
C VAL A 557 -13.32 -2.38 -5.69
N LEU A 558 -12.61 -1.49 -4.99
CA LEU A 558 -12.06 -1.80 -3.68
C LEU A 558 -13.15 -1.95 -2.63
N THR A 559 -14.18 -1.12 -2.65
CA THR A 559 -15.34 -1.26 -1.75
C THR A 559 -16.05 -2.59 -1.97
N ALA A 560 -16.23 -3.02 -3.23
CA ALA A 560 -16.82 -4.32 -3.54
C ALA A 560 -15.95 -5.49 -3.02
N LEU A 561 -14.63 -5.42 -3.17
CA LEU A 561 -13.69 -6.40 -2.60
C LEU A 561 -13.72 -6.40 -1.06
N MET A 562 -13.83 -5.24 -0.44
CA MET A 562 -13.99 -5.15 1.02
C MET A 562 -15.29 -5.78 1.49
N THR A 563 -16.39 -5.59 0.76
CA THR A 563 -17.67 -6.23 1.06
C THR A 563 -17.60 -7.76 0.89
N SER A 564 -16.90 -8.26 -0.13
CA SER A 564 -16.82 -9.70 -0.40
C SER A 564 -15.93 -10.44 0.59
N ALA A 565 -14.90 -9.79 1.14
CA ALA A 565 -14.03 -10.36 2.17
C ALA A 565 -14.77 -10.89 3.41
N TYR A 566 -15.88 -10.25 3.79
CA TYR A 566 -16.73 -10.70 4.92
C TYR A 566 -17.68 -11.86 4.56
N LYS A 567 -17.78 -12.22 3.28
CA LYS A 567 -18.75 -13.19 2.76
C LYS A 567 -18.09 -14.44 2.20
N LEU A 568 -16.90 -14.30 1.65
CA LEU A 568 -16.14 -15.36 1.01
C LEU A 568 -15.17 -16.01 1.98
N THR A 569 -14.76 -17.24 1.65
CA THR A 569 -13.60 -17.80 2.32
C THR A 569 -12.33 -17.01 1.94
N PRO A 570 -11.31 -16.96 2.81
CA PRO A 570 -10.01 -16.38 2.50
C PRO A 570 -9.44 -16.73 1.12
N ALA A 571 -9.48 -18.02 0.74
CA ALA A 571 -8.94 -18.47 -0.54
C ALA A 571 -9.75 -17.95 -1.75
N GLU A 572 -11.09 -17.97 -1.66
CA GLU A 572 -11.95 -17.41 -2.71
C GLU A 572 -11.79 -15.90 -2.83
N TRP A 573 -11.68 -15.19 -1.71
CA TRP A 573 -11.46 -13.75 -1.71
C TRP A 573 -10.11 -13.36 -2.34
N VAL A 574 -9.04 -14.11 -2.05
CA VAL A 574 -7.73 -13.91 -2.69
C VAL A 574 -7.82 -14.20 -4.20
N THR A 575 -8.59 -15.21 -4.59
CA THR A 575 -8.86 -15.51 -6.01
C THR A 575 -9.62 -14.37 -6.69
N GLU A 576 -10.58 -13.74 -5.99
CA GLU A 576 -11.28 -12.56 -6.47
C GLU A 576 -10.34 -11.35 -6.63
N CYS A 577 -9.48 -11.09 -5.64
CA CYS A 577 -8.45 -10.06 -5.72
C CYS A 577 -7.49 -10.28 -6.90
N TYR A 578 -7.02 -11.52 -7.08
CA TYR A 578 -6.18 -11.90 -8.22
C TYR A 578 -6.88 -11.61 -9.54
N THR A 579 -8.16 -11.97 -9.65
CA THR A 579 -8.95 -11.78 -10.86
C THR A 579 -9.12 -10.30 -11.19
N VAL A 580 -9.40 -9.46 -10.18
CA VAL A 580 -9.41 -7.99 -10.35
C VAL A 580 -8.03 -7.47 -10.78
N GLY A 581 -6.94 -7.96 -10.20
CA GLY A 581 -5.58 -7.60 -10.62
C GLY A 581 -5.31 -7.99 -12.08
N ALA A 582 -5.75 -9.17 -12.51
CA ALA A 582 -5.55 -9.67 -13.88
C ALA A 582 -6.25 -8.81 -14.95
N VAL A 583 -7.38 -8.17 -14.62
CA VAL A 583 -8.06 -7.19 -15.50
C VAL A 583 -7.12 -6.03 -15.88
N THR A 584 -6.13 -5.70 -15.04
CA THR A 584 -5.18 -4.60 -15.27
C THR A 584 -3.93 -5.00 -16.05
N VAL A 585 -3.78 -6.30 -16.36
CA VAL A 585 -2.63 -6.86 -17.09
C VAL A 585 -2.95 -7.05 -18.57
N SER A 586 -4.17 -7.47 -18.90
CA SER A 586 -4.58 -7.84 -20.25
C SER A 586 -5.92 -7.19 -20.63
N PRO A 587 -6.09 -6.69 -21.87
CA PRO A 587 -5.17 -6.76 -23.01
C PRO A 587 -4.06 -5.69 -23.02
N VAL A 588 -4.11 -4.72 -22.09
CA VAL A 588 -3.08 -3.68 -21.94
C VAL A 588 -2.62 -3.66 -20.49
N SER A 589 -1.33 -3.89 -20.29
CA SER A 589 -0.69 -3.86 -18.97
C SER A 589 -0.51 -2.43 -18.49
N ILE A 590 -1.27 -2.05 -17.45
CA ILE A 590 -1.18 -0.73 -16.82
C ILE A 590 0.19 -0.52 -16.20
N MET A 591 0.70 -1.51 -15.44
CA MET A 591 2.05 -1.46 -14.85
C MET A 591 3.13 -1.16 -15.90
N THR A 592 3.02 -1.78 -17.08
CA THR A 592 3.98 -1.54 -18.18
C THR A 592 3.90 -0.11 -18.68
N ILE A 593 2.69 0.41 -18.94
CA ILE A 593 2.51 1.80 -19.41
C ILE A 593 3.02 2.79 -18.37
N LEU A 594 2.56 2.69 -17.12
CA LEU A 594 2.86 3.67 -16.09
C LEU A 594 4.35 3.73 -15.77
N SER A 595 4.92 2.62 -15.30
CA SER A 595 6.31 2.57 -14.84
C SER A 595 7.33 2.98 -15.92
N ARG A 596 7.08 2.62 -17.18
CA ARG A 596 8.02 2.93 -18.28
C ARG A 596 7.79 4.31 -18.86
N PHE A 597 6.56 4.80 -18.94
CA PHE A 597 6.32 6.17 -19.35
C PHE A 597 7.01 7.15 -18.39
N ASP A 598 6.89 6.90 -17.09
CA ASP A 598 7.53 7.71 -16.04
C ASP A 598 9.07 7.75 -16.13
N LEU A 599 9.70 6.66 -16.60
CA LEU A 599 11.15 6.58 -16.84
C LEU A 599 11.61 7.37 -18.07
N MET A 600 10.67 7.70 -18.96
CA MET A 600 10.92 8.31 -20.27
C MET A 600 10.37 9.72 -20.39
N CYS A 601 9.52 10.16 -19.46
CA CYS A 601 8.87 11.47 -19.55
C CYS A 601 9.75 12.57 -18.93
N GLY A 602 9.79 13.71 -19.63
CA GLY A 602 10.24 14.96 -19.07
C GLY A 602 9.21 15.47 -18.06
N LEU A 603 9.56 15.47 -16.77
CA LEU A 603 8.69 16.01 -15.73
C LEU A 603 8.95 17.50 -15.52
N LYS A 604 7.87 18.27 -15.50
CA LYS A 604 7.85 19.69 -15.13
C LYS A 604 6.97 19.86 -13.89
N LEU A 605 7.39 20.67 -12.95
CA LEU A 605 6.61 21.07 -11.78
C LEU A 605 6.11 22.49 -11.99
N GLY A 606 4.80 22.70 -11.85
CA GLY A 606 4.19 24.00 -12.16
C GLY A 606 4.30 25.03 -11.05
N GLU A 607 4.11 24.61 -9.81
CA GLU A 607 3.95 25.45 -8.62
C GLU A 607 4.58 24.75 -7.41
N ASP A 608 4.85 25.50 -6.32
CA ASP A 608 5.11 24.92 -5.00
C ASP A 608 3.91 24.02 -4.60
N ASP A 609 4.18 22.91 -3.90
CA ASP A 609 3.19 21.87 -3.55
C ASP A 609 2.46 21.20 -4.74
N SER A 610 2.95 21.37 -5.97
CA SER A 610 2.35 20.74 -7.17
C SER A 610 2.27 19.21 -7.08
N MET A 611 3.18 18.61 -6.31
CA MET A 611 3.23 17.18 -6.02
C MET A 611 2.33 16.74 -4.85
N GLY A 612 1.71 17.69 -4.17
CA GLY A 612 1.06 17.55 -2.88
C GLY A 612 1.98 18.00 -1.75
N ILE A 613 1.38 18.38 -0.62
CA ILE A 613 2.05 18.24 0.68
C ILE A 613 2.29 16.73 0.81
N ARG A 614 3.42 16.34 1.39
CA ARG A 614 3.86 14.96 1.59
C ARG A 614 2.70 14.02 1.96
N ASP A 615 2.90 12.71 1.96
CA ASP A 615 1.97 11.80 2.64
C ASP A 615 1.71 12.20 4.14
N VAL A 616 2.34 13.28 4.64
CA VAL A 616 1.98 14.13 5.78
C VAL A 616 0.99 15.27 5.41
N ILE A 617 -0.13 15.36 6.13
CA ILE A 617 -0.85 16.63 6.31
C ILE A 617 0.01 17.51 7.22
N ASP A 618 1.08 18.13 6.71
CA ASP A 618 1.87 19.07 7.52
C ASP A 618 1.22 20.48 7.45
N PHE A 619 0.53 20.77 8.57
CA PHE A 619 0.20 22.04 9.25
C PHE A 619 -0.54 23.18 8.53
#